data_AF-A0A4R7T806-F1
#
_entry.id   AF-A0A4R7T806-F1
#
_cell.length_a   1.000
_cell.length_b   1.000
_cell.length_c   1.000
_cell.angle_alpha   90.00
_cell.angle_beta   90.00
_cell.angle_gamma   90.00
#
_symmetry.space_group_name_H-M   'P 1'
#
loop_
_entity.id
_entity.type
_entity.pdbx_description
1 polymer ?
#
loop_
_entity_poly.entity_id
_entity_poly.type
_entity_poly.pdbx_seq_one_letter_code
_entity_poly.pdbx_strand_id
1 'polypeptide(L)'
;MTGLTRRSFLAAAVSSTVLAGCADTAADTAPVVSGSRPTQPTPTPRRTARPRLPAGVHANKLGLIPVLMHHRLVASNPGSYDLTPAYFRAELDRLYRENYYPVRAIDLVSRNLDSVPPGKTPVVLTFDDGTPGQVAFDAGGQVAPDCALGILRAFHARHPDFPAVATFYVNKNPFGLTGAAAAQALVRLNDLGCEVGNHTWSHPNLHTLTRAQAEAEIGSLAALVSRAIPMAPPRTLALPFGAHPRDPGVLARGGAGGTAYRNLGVLLVGAEPSHSPFHPGFDPMAIPRIRCSSRDGELEFTYWLDRLARRTALKFIAGGNSIGVANGIFQSPVWELGACTGFDCVEERWRR
;
A
#
# COMPACT_ATOMS: atom_id res chain seq x y z
N MET A 1 41.22 16.33 -59.93
CA MET A 1 42.68 16.54 -59.74
C MET A 1 43.05 16.04 -58.34
N THR A 2 44.19 15.37 -58.19
CA THR A 2 45.03 15.20 -56.97
C THR A 2 44.33 15.19 -55.58
N GLY A 3 44.37 14.16 -54.72
CA GLY A 3 45.00 12.82 -54.79
C GLY A 3 45.86 12.49 -53.55
N LEU A 4 45.59 11.34 -52.90
CA LEU A 4 46.49 10.52 -52.04
C LEU A 4 47.17 11.20 -50.80
N THR A 5 47.55 10.54 -49.68
CA THR A 5 47.84 9.11 -49.43
C THR A 5 47.73 8.72 -47.95
N ARG A 6 47.63 7.41 -47.67
CA ARG A 6 47.89 6.73 -46.37
C ARG A 6 49.32 6.95 -45.84
N ARG A 7 49.53 6.69 -44.53
CA ARG A 7 50.59 5.79 -44.02
C ARG A 7 50.23 5.17 -42.65
N SER A 8 50.75 3.97 -42.40
CA SER A 8 50.50 3.11 -41.22
C SER A 8 51.83 2.75 -40.54
N PHE A 9 51.78 1.87 -39.52
CA PHE A 9 52.91 1.15 -38.86
C PHE A 9 53.62 1.91 -37.71
N LEU A 10 54.24 1.26 -36.69
CA LEU A 10 54.43 -0.16 -36.32
C LEU A 10 54.76 -0.27 -34.80
N ALA A 11 54.28 -1.31 -34.09
CA ALA A 11 54.90 -2.03 -32.94
C ALA A 11 55.52 -1.26 -31.73
N ALA A 12 56.07 -1.91 -30.68
CA ALA A 12 55.67 -3.04 -29.81
C ALA A 12 56.82 -3.25 -28.79
N ALA A 13 56.55 -3.69 -27.54
CA ALA A 13 57.44 -4.56 -26.74
C ALA A 13 56.89 -4.82 -25.32
N VAL A 14 57.15 -6.03 -24.82
CA VAL A 14 56.96 -6.46 -23.43
C VAL A 14 58.33 -6.58 -22.77
N SER A 15 58.45 -6.26 -21.48
CA SER A 15 59.55 -6.78 -20.64
C SER A 15 59.07 -6.99 -19.21
N SER A 16 59.14 -8.25 -18.76
CA SER A 16 58.98 -8.65 -17.36
C SER A 16 60.35 -8.76 -16.70
N THR A 17 60.48 -8.36 -15.45
CA THR A 17 61.65 -8.71 -14.61
C THR A 17 61.19 -9.14 -13.23
N VAL A 18 61.46 -10.40 -12.91
CA VAL A 18 61.44 -10.97 -11.55
C VAL A 18 62.88 -11.30 -11.20
N LEU A 19 63.35 -10.90 -10.03
CA LEU A 19 64.54 -11.47 -9.40
C LEU A 19 64.37 -11.44 -7.87
N ALA A 20 64.74 -12.53 -7.22
CA ALA A 20 64.65 -12.74 -5.78
C ALA A 20 66.03 -12.60 -5.12
N GLY A 21 66.08 -12.43 -3.80
CA GLY A 21 67.34 -12.39 -3.06
C GLY A 21 67.18 -12.50 -1.54
N CYS A 22 67.91 -13.45 -0.96
CA CYS A 22 68.11 -13.67 0.48
C CYS A 22 69.62 -13.87 0.71
N ALA A 23 70.18 -13.84 1.92
CA ALA A 23 69.58 -13.82 3.26
C ALA A 23 70.36 -12.79 4.14
N ASP A 24 70.67 -12.91 5.44
CA ASP A 24 70.53 -14.00 6.43
C ASP A 24 70.45 -13.44 7.88
N THR A 25 70.94 -14.21 8.85
CA THR A 25 70.74 -14.15 10.30
C THR A 25 71.82 -13.44 11.13
N ALA A 26 71.40 -12.89 12.27
CA ALA A 26 72.06 -13.06 13.57
C ALA A 26 71.01 -12.98 14.69
N ALA A 27 71.17 -13.75 15.75
CA ALA A 27 70.18 -13.91 16.81
C ALA A 27 70.49 -13.07 18.06
N ASP A 28 69.45 -12.74 18.83
CA ASP A 28 69.58 -12.52 20.28
C ASP A 28 68.35 -13.10 21.02
N THR A 29 68.53 -13.45 22.29
CA THR A 29 67.65 -14.38 23.01
C THR A 29 67.11 -13.86 24.34
N ALA A 30 65.84 -14.21 24.60
CA ALA A 30 65.11 -14.13 25.87
C ALA A 30 64.58 -12.74 26.31
N PRO A 31 63.52 -12.68 27.18
CA PRO A 31 62.73 -13.79 27.72
C PRO A 31 61.26 -13.82 27.25
N VAL A 32 60.65 -15.01 27.28
CA VAL A 32 59.20 -15.18 27.06
C VAL A 32 58.43 -14.83 28.32
N VAL A 33 57.69 -13.72 28.31
CA VAL A 33 56.65 -13.45 29.31
C VAL A 33 55.36 -14.13 28.84
N SER A 34 54.95 -15.18 29.56
CA SER A 34 53.73 -15.93 29.25
C SER A 34 52.48 -15.15 29.68
N GLY A 35 52.04 -14.23 28.83
CA GLY A 35 50.82 -13.46 29.00
C GLY A 35 49.58 -14.26 28.60
N SER A 36 48.87 -14.83 29.57
CA SER A 36 47.57 -15.48 29.36
C SER A 36 46.52 -14.46 28.90
N ARG A 37 46.36 -14.30 27.59
CA ARG A 37 45.33 -13.45 26.98
C ARG A 37 43.93 -13.92 27.43
N PRO A 38 43.13 -13.08 28.11
CA PRO A 38 41.76 -13.45 28.45
C PRO A 38 40.95 -13.70 27.17
N THR A 39 40.37 -14.89 27.06
CA THR A 39 39.38 -15.20 26.02
C THR A 39 38.14 -14.34 26.25
N GLN A 40 37.99 -13.27 25.47
CA GLN A 40 36.72 -12.54 25.44
C GLN A 40 35.61 -13.52 25.02
N PRO A 41 34.51 -13.64 25.78
CA PRO A 41 33.41 -14.50 25.38
C PRO A 41 32.79 -13.93 24.10
N THR A 42 32.71 -14.76 23.05
CA THR A 42 31.97 -14.46 21.83
C THR A 42 30.56 -14.00 22.22
N PRO A 43 30.09 -12.81 21.78
CA PRO A 43 28.76 -12.33 22.16
C PRO A 43 27.71 -13.30 21.62
N THR A 44 27.04 -14.02 22.52
CA THR A 44 25.92 -14.89 22.19
C THR A 44 24.90 -14.07 21.40
N PRO A 45 24.47 -14.51 20.20
CA PRO A 45 23.49 -13.75 19.43
C PRO A 45 22.24 -13.57 20.28
N ARG A 46 21.94 -12.32 20.63
CA ARG A 46 20.80 -11.97 21.49
C ARG A 46 19.53 -12.35 20.73
N ARG A 47 19.02 -13.55 20.99
CA ARG A 47 17.77 -14.08 20.44
C ARG A 47 16.68 -13.05 20.72
N THR A 48 16.35 -12.25 19.70
CA THR A 48 15.35 -11.20 19.79
C THR A 48 14.06 -11.84 20.28
N ALA A 49 13.50 -11.29 21.36
CA ALA A 49 12.31 -11.87 21.97
C ALA A 49 11.21 -11.89 20.91
N ARG A 50 10.76 -13.10 20.54
CA ARG A 50 9.77 -13.29 19.47
C ARG A 50 8.52 -12.46 19.80
N PRO A 51 8.04 -11.59 18.89
CA PRO A 51 6.83 -10.80 19.12
C PRO A 51 5.68 -11.67 19.60
N ARG A 52 5.19 -11.41 20.81
CA ARG A 52 4.10 -12.16 21.47
C ARG A 52 2.78 -11.42 21.28
N LEU A 53 1.70 -12.18 21.19
CA LEU A 53 0.34 -11.65 21.30
C LEU A 53 0.09 -11.09 22.72
N PRO A 54 -0.73 -10.04 22.87
CA PRO A 54 -1.28 -9.66 24.17
C PRO A 54 -2.07 -10.82 24.81
N ALA A 55 -2.12 -10.86 26.14
CA ALA A 55 -2.90 -11.87 26.85
C ALA A 55 -4.39 -11.79 26.49
N GLY A 56 -5.03 -12.93 26.25
CA GLY A 56 -6.44 -13.02 25.83
C GLY A 56 -6.70 -12.65 24.35
N VAL A 57 -5.70 -12.20 23.59
CA VAL A 57 -5.85 -11.89 22.17
C VAL A 57 -5.43 -13.10 21.32
N HIS A 58 -6.38 -13.66 20.58
CA HIS A 58 -6.13 -14.76 19.65
C HIS A 58 -5.88 -14.24 18.24
N ALA A 59 -4.89 -14.81 17.54
CA ALA A 59 -4.66 -14.48 16.14
C ALA A 59 -5.79 -15.03 15.26
N ASN A 60 -6.18 -14.24 14.25
CA ASN A 60 -7.12 -14.64 13.22
C ASN A 60 -6.65 -14.09 11.88
N LYS A 61 -5.88 -14.88 11.11
CA LYS A 61 -5.42 -14.46 9.78
C LYS A 61 -6.51 -14.57 8.68
N LEU A 62 -7.72 -15.06 9.00
CA LEU A 62 -8.83 -15.24 8.05
C LEU A 62 -9.96 -14.21 8.22
N GLY A 63 -9.93 -13.41 9.30
CA GLY A 63 -10.95 -12.41 9.62
C GLY A 63 -11.00 -11.22 8.67
N LEU A 64 -11.94 -10.32 8.92
CA LEU A 64 -12.23 -9.13 8.15
C LEU A 64 -11.20 -8.01 8.36
N ILE A 65 -10.92 -7.28 7.29
CA ILE A 65 -9.98 -6.15 7.21
C ILE A 65 -10.76 -4.91 6.72
N PRO A 66 -10.86 -3.85 7.53
CA PRO A 66 -11.42 -2.58 7.07
C PRO A 66 -10.60 -1.97 5.93
N VAL A 67 -11.26 -1.67 4.82
CA VAL A 67 -10.73 -0.87 3.70
C VAL A 67 -11.57 0.40 3.66
N LEU A 68 -11.01 1.51 4.12
CA LEU A 68 -11.73 2.76 4.36
C LEU A 68 -11.70 3.65 3.11
N MET A 69 -12.87 4.06 2.64
CA MET A 69 -13.07 4.89 1.46
C MET A 69 -13.45 6.31 1.89
N HIS A 70 -12.48 7.22 1.81
CA HIS A 70 -12.67 8.65 1.99
C HIS A 70 -12.68 9.32 0.61
N HIS A 71 -13.47 10.38 0.42
CA HIS A 71 -13.37 11.24 -0.76
C HIS A 71 -12.67 12.55 -0.38
N ARG A 72 -13.37 13.67 -0.39
CA ARG A 72 -12.81 15.01 -0.15
C ARG A 72 -12.64 15.27 1.34
N LEU A 73 -11.52 15.90 1.71
CA LEU A 73 -11.41 16.59 2.99
C LEU A 73 -11.76 18.07 2.79
N VAL A 74 -12.74 18.58 3.55
CA VAL A 74 -13.25 19.95 3.46
C VAL A 74 -13.39 20.56 4.85
N ALA A 75 -13.03 21.83 5.01
CA ALA A 75 -13.05 22.50 6.32
C ALA A 75 -14.47 22.83 6.81
N SER A 76 -15.42 23.06 5.90
CA SER A 76 -16.78 23.50 6.21
C SER A 76 -17.80 22.89 5.23
N ASN A 77 -19.04 22.75 5.71
CA ASN A 77 -20.20 22.27 4.93
C ASN A 77 -19.96 20.96 4.16
N PRO A 78 -19.56 19.86 4.82
CA PRO A 78 -19.32 18.58 4.15
C PRO A 78 -20.58 18.03 3.46
N GLY A 79 -20.43 17.64 2.19
CA GLY A 79 -21.37 16.77 1.48
C GLY A 79 -21.52 15.39 2.13
N SER A 80 -22.31 14.51 1.50
CA SER A 80 -22.57 13.15 2.01
C SER A 80 -21.38 12.18 1.92
N TYR A 81 -20.35 12.53 1.15
CA TYR A 81 -19.09 11.78 1.00
C TYR A 81 -17.87 12.55 1.52
N ASP A 82 -18.08 13.79 1.98
CA ASP A 82 -16.98 14.64 2.41
C ASP A 82 -16.68 14.42 3.90
N LEU A 83 -15.41 14.59 4.23
CA LEU A 83 -14.84 14.42 5.56
C LEU A 83 -14.26 15.76 6.04
N THR A 84 -14.33 16.06 7.33
CA THR A 84 -13.63 17.23 7.89
C THR A 84 -12.25 16.84 8.42
N PRO A 85 -11.25 17.75 8.36
CA PRO A 85 -9.96 17.57 9.03
C PRO A 85 -10.05 17.24 10.53
N ALA A 86 -11.13 17.63 11.22
CA ALA A 86 -11.37 17.29 12.61
C ALA A 86 -11.86 15.84 12.76
N TYR A 87 -12.81 15.41 11.92
CA TYR A 87 -13.31 14.03 11.92
C TYR A 87 -12.21 13.04 11.53
N PHE A 88 -11.39 13.33 10.52
CA PHE A 88 -10.28 12.45 10.14
C PHE A 88 -9.27 12.24 11.29
N ARG A 89 -8.97 13.28 12.08
CA ARG A 89 -8.14 13.14 13.29
C ARG A 89 -8.79 12.17 14.29
N ALA A 90 -10.10 12.28 14.52
CA ALA A 90 -10.84 11.38 15.40
C ALA A 90 -10.92 9.93 14.87
N GLU A 91 -10.99 9.73 13.55
CA GLU A 91 -10.89 8.40 12.92
C GLU A 91 -9.51 7.78 13.20
N LEU A 92 -8.41 8.52 13.02
CA LEU A 92 -7.06 8.03 13.35
C LEU A 92 -6.90 7.73 14.84
N ASP A 93 -7.40 8.60 15.74
CA ASP A 93 -7.41 8.35 17.19
C ASP A 93 -8.21 7.09 17.55
N ARG A 94 -9.33 6.82 16.85
CA ARG A 94 -10.11 5.58 17.03
C ARG A 94 -9.36 4.35 16.53
N LEU A 95 -8.82 4.41 15.31
CA LEU A 95 -8.06 3.32 14.71
C LEU A 95 -6.87 2.92 15.59
N TYR A 96 -6.13 3.91 16.10
CA TYR A 96 -5.00 3.67 17.00
C TYR A 96 -5.43 2.98 18.31
N ARG A 97 -6.45 3.51 19.01
CA ARG A 97 -6.96 2.92 20.27
C ARG A 97 -7.51 1.51 20.11
N GLU A 98 -8.09 1.19 18.94
CA GLU A 98 -8.65 -0.13 18.63
C GLU A 98 -7.64 -1.11 18.00
N ASN A 99 -6.34 -0.82 18.11
CA ASN A 99 -5.22 -1.64 17.61
C ASN A 99 -5.25 -1.88 16.10
N TYR A 100 -5.69 -0.90 15.30
CA TYR A 100 -5.52 -0.94 13.86
C TYR A 100 -4.11 -0.47 13.44
N TYR A 101 -3.66 -0.93 12.27
CA TYR A 101 -2.34 -0.67 11.72
C TYR A 101 -2.44 -0.36 10.22
N PRO A 102 -2.16 0.88 9.77
CA PRO A 102 -2.21 1.24 8.36
C PRO A 102 -1.32 0.38 7.46
N VAL A 103 -1.89 -0.10 6.37
CA VAL A 103 -1.20 -0.73 5.23
C VAL A 103 -1.77 -0.18 3.92
N ARG A 104 -1.04 -0.29 2.82
CA ARG A 104 -1.52 0.16 1.51
C ARG A 104 -2.42 -0.90 0.87
N ALA A 105 -3.26 -0.50 -0.09
CA ALA A 105 -4.07 -1.43 -0.87
C ALA A 105 -3.18 -2.45 -1.61
N ILE A 106 -2.03 -2.02 -2.15
CA ILE A 106 -1.06 -2.94 -2.77
C ILE A 106 -0.51 -3.99 -1.81
N ASP A 107 -0.33 -3.66 -0.52
CA ASP A 107 0.14 -4.60 0.50
C ASP A 107 -0.95 -5.64 0.81
N LEU A 108 -2.21 -5.20 0.94
CA LEU A 108 -3.36 -6.08 1.12
C LEU A 108 -3.45 -7.12 -0.02
N VAL A 109 -3.50 -6.67 -1.27
CA VAL A 109 -3.72 -7.57 -2.42
C VAL A 109 -2.51 -8.45 -2.73
N SER A 110 -1.30 -8.01 -2.36
CA SER A 110 -0.07 -8.79 -2.49
C SER A 110 0.18 -9.72 -1.29
N ARG A 111 -0.75 -9.80 -0.32
CA ARG A 111 -0.61 -10.56 0.94
C ARG A 111 0.58 -10.13 1.81
N ASN A 112 1.12 -8.93 1.59
CA ASN A 112 2.29 -8.37 2.27
C ASN A 112 1.91 -7.74 3.62
N LEU A 113 1.42 -8.58 4.55
CA LEU A 113 0.93 -8.15 5.86
C LEU A 113 1.87 -8.50 7.03
N ASP A 114 3.11 -8.93 6.73
CA ASP A 114 4.09 -9.35 7.74
C ASP A 114 4.66 -8.18 8.57
N SER A 115 4.46 -6.94 8.13
CA SER A 115 4.80 -5.72 8.90
C SER A 115 3.77 -5.39 9.97
N VAL A 116 2.58 -6.02 9.96
CA VAL A 116 1.51 -5.78 10.95
C VAL A 116 1.90 -6.41 12.29
N PRO A 117 2.07 -5.63 13.38
CA PRO A 117 2.47 -6.17 14.68
C PRO A 117 1.45 -7.16 15.25
N PRO A 118 1.89 -8.21 15.98
CA PRO A 118 0.96 -9.18 16.56
C PRO A 118 -0.05 -8.52 17.50
N GLY A 119 -1.32 -8.94 17.38
CA GLY A 119 -2.44 -8.36 18.09
C GLY A 119 -3.06 -7.13 17.41
N LYS A 120 -2.40 -6.54 16.39
CA LYS A 120 -3.00 -5.50 15.56
C LYS A 120 -3.80 -6.07 14.39
N THR A 121 -4.76 -5.29 13.90
CA THR A 121 -5.56 -5.53 12.70
C THR A 121 -5.08 -4.58 11.60
N PRO A 122 -4.75 -5.03 10.37
CA PRO A 122 -4.46 -4.11 9.28
C PRO A 122 -5.70 -3.26 8.98
N VAL A 123 -5.49 -2.01 8.58
CA VAL A 123 -6.51 -1.14 7.98
C VAL A 123 -5.93 -0.53 6.71
N VAL A 124 -6.71 -0.50 5.64
CA VAL A 124 -6.32 0.21 4.42
C VAL A 124 -7.01 1.57 4.42
N LEU A 125 -6.24 2.65 4.32
CA LEU A 125 -6.77 4.01 4.14
C LEU A 125 -6.74 4.34 2.65
N THR A 126 -7.91 4.51 2.04
CA THR A 126 -8.05 4.89 0.62
C THR A 126 -8.67 6.27 0.46
N PHE A 127 -8.18 7.03 -0.51
CA PHE A 127 -8.66 8.37 -0.86
C PHE A 127 -8.95 8.43 -2.36
N ASP A 128 -10.21 8.68 -2.73
CA ASP A 128 -10.67 8.72 -4.13
C ASP A 128 -10.65 10.15 -4.71
N ASP A 129 -10.93 10.32 -6.00
CA ASP A 129 -10.90 11.58 -6.77
C ASP A 129 -9.56 12.33 -6.89
N GLY A 130 -8.59 12.11 -5.99
CA GLY A 130 -7.34 12.86 -5.93
C GLY A 130 -7.58 14.37 -5.74
N THR A 131 -8.21 14.78 -4.63
CA THR A 131 -8.59 16.20 -4.39
C THR A 131 -7.54 16.98 -3.58
N PRO A 132 -7.48 18.33 -3.68
CA PRO A 132 -6.48 19.14 -2.94
C PRO A 132 -6.51 18.96 -1.41
N GLY A 133 -7.67 18.60 -0.84
CA GLY A 133 -7.79 18.32 0.60
C GLY A 133 -7.07 17.03 1.05
N GLN A 134 -6.66 16.17 0.12
CA GLN A 134 -5.97 14.92 0.44
C GLN A 134 -4.45 15.11 0.49
N VAL A 135 -3.90 15.78 -0.51
CA VAL A 135 -2.48 16.11 -0.61
C VAL A 135 -2.35 17.55 -1.12
N ALA A 136 -1.75 18.41 -0.30
CA ALA A 136 -1.36 19.75 -0.69
C ALA A 136 0.04 20.06 -0.15
N PHE A 137 0.75 20.95 -0.83
CA PHE A 137 2.07 21.41 -0.44
C PHE A 137 2.09 22.94 -0.32
N ASP A 138 2.86 23.47 0.62
CA ASP A 138 3.10 24.91 0.72
C ASP A 138 4.18 25.39 -0.27
N ALA A 139 4.45 26.70 -0.28
CA ALA A 139 5.45 27.30 -1.16
C ALA A 139 6.89 26.81 -0.88
N GLY A 140 7.16 26.20 0.28
CA GLY A 140 8.43 25.56 0.64
C GLY A 140 8.45 24.04 0.35
N GLY A 141 7.43 23.51 -0.33
CA GLY A 141 7.31 22.09 -0.65
C GLY A 141 7.00 21.19 0.57
N GLN A 142 6.63 21.76 1.72
CA GLN A 142 6.21 20.99 2.88
C GLN A 142 4.75 20.57 2.73
N VAL A 143 4.39 19.41 3.28
CA VAL A 143 3.01 18.91 3.26
C VAL A 143 2.13 19.83 4.12
N ALA A 144 1.07 20.38 3.55
CA ALA A 144 0.14 21.26 4.25
C ALA A 144 -0.53 20.53 5.43
N PRO A 145 -0.63 21.15 6.63
CA PRO A 145 -0.95 20.44 7.87
C PRO A 145 -2.39 19.89 7.95
N ASP A 146 -3.35 20.52 7.25
CA ASP A 146 -4.77 20.13 7.27
C ASP A 146 -5.22 19.30 6.06
N CYS A 147 -4.31 18.94 5.13
CA CYS A 147 -4.62 17.91 4.15
C CYS A 147 -4.49 16.51 4.78
N ALA A 148 -5.13 15.48 4.20
CA ALA A 148 -5.13 14.13 4.75
C ALA A 148 -3.71 13.59 5.00
N LEU A 149 -2.78 13.80 4.07
CA LEU A 149 -1.37 13.42 4.23
C LEU A 149 -0.69 14.18 5.37
N GLY A 150 -0.99 15.46 5.55
CA GLY A 150 -0.46 16.28 6.66
C GLY A 150 -0.93 15.78 8.01
N ILE A 151 -2.23 15.54 8.14
CA ILE A 151 -2.86 15.00 9.35
C ILE A 151 -2.29 13.61 9.68
N LEU A 152 -2.20 12.71 8.71
CA LEU A 152 -1.69 11.35 8.89
C LEU A 152 -0.21 11.35 9.32
N ARG A 153 0.62 12.24 8.75
CA ARG A 153 2.03 12.39 9.15
C ARG A 153 2.17 13.03 10.54
N ALA A 154 1.34 14.02 10.88
CA ALA A 154 1.30 14.61 12.22
C ALA A 154 0.78 13.64 13.29
N PHE A 155 -0.06 12.66 12.90
CA PHE A 155 -0.46 11.56 13.76
C PHE A 155 0.71 10.60 14.01
N HIS A 156 1.35 10.10 12.95
CA HIS A 156 2.52 9.23 13.05
C HIS A 156 3.68 9.84 13.85
N ALA A 157 3.93 11.15 13.72
CA ALA A 157 4.96 11.84 14.51
C ALA A 157 4.70 11.77 16.05
N ARG A 158 3.44 11.63 16.47
CA ARG A 158 3.04 11.41 17.87
C ARG A 158 2.90 9.93 18.22
N HIS A 159 2.68 9.08 17.22
CA HIS A 159 2.42 7.64 17.34
C HIS A 159 3.29 6.84 16.35
N PRO A 160 4.61 6.67 16.61
CA PRO A 160 5.53 6.08 15.64
C PRO A 160 5.22 4.61 15.27
N ASP A 161 4.43 3.90 16.08
CA ASP A 161 3.94 2.54 15.83
C ASP A 161 2.63 2.48 15.00
N PHE A 162 2.20 3.62 14.46
CA PHE A 162 1.10 3.79 13.52
C PHE A 162 1.64 4.43 12.22
N PRO A 163 1.94 3.65 11.17
CA PRO A 163 2.57 4.18 9.96
C PRO A 163 1.74 5.24 9.23
N ALA A 164 2.40 6.29 8.74
CA ALA A 164 1.78 7.30 7.87
C ALA A 164 1.66 6.84 6.41
N VAL A 165 1.00 5.70 6.17
CA VAL A 165 0.78 5.15 4.82
C VAL A 165 -0.70 5.08 4.46
N ALA A 166 -1.00 5.33 3.19
CA ALA A 166 -2.34 5.26 2.59
C ALA A 166 -2.21 5.04 1.07
N THR A 167 -3.35 4.79 0.41
CA THR A 167 -3.46 4.70 -1.05
C THR A 167 -4.34 5.83 -1.59
N PHE A 168 -3.83 6.58 -2.57
CA PHE A 168 -4.55 7.69 -3.20
C PHE A 168 -4.88 7.35 -4.65
N TYR A 169 -6.17 7.21 -4.94
CA TYR A 169 -6.73 6.96 -6.27
C TYR A 169 -6.96 8.30 -6.95
N VAL A 170 -6.11 8.61 -7.94
CA VAL A 170 -6.08 9.92 -8.61
C VAL A 170 -6.69 9.86 -10.01
N ASN A 171 -7.01 11.01 -10.60
CA ASN A 171 -7.46 11.15 -11.99
C ASN A 171 -6.45 11.99 -12.82
N LYS A 172 -6.84 12.44 -14.03
CA LYS A 172 -5.97 13.23 -14.93
C LYS A 172 -5.32 14.49 -14.33
N ASN A 173 -5.91 15.06 -13.27
CA ASN A 173 -5.40 16.23 -12.54
C ASN A 173 -5.18 15.88 -11.06
N PRO A 174 -4.14 15.09 -10.69
CA PRO A 174 -3.92 14.66 -9.31
C PRO A 174 -3.82 15.85 -8.35
N PHE A 175 -4.66 15.85 -7.32
CA PHE A 175 -4.72 16.88 -6.27
C PHE A 175 -5.05 18.29 -6.80
N GLY A 176 -5.74 18.36 -7.94
CA GLY A 176 -6.01 19.62 -8.66
C GLY A 176 -4.79 20.19 -9.39
N LEU A 177 -3.67 19.47 -9.42
CA LEU A 177 -2.43 19.89 -10.06
C LEU A 177 -2.33 19.38 -11.50
N THR A 178 -1.47 20.01 -12.29
CA THR A 178 -1.15 19.61 -13.67
C THR A 178 0.37 19.69 -13.92
N GLY A 179 0.82 19.14 -15.05
CA GLY A 179 2.20 19.26 -15.52
C GLY A 179 3.25 18.82 -14.50
N ALA A 180 4.30 19.63 -14.34
CA ALA A 180 5.41 19.36 -13.43
C ALA A 180 4.97 19.29 -11.95
N ALA A 181 4.01 20.12 -11.52
CA ALA A 181 3.51 20.12 -10.14
C ALA A 181 2.80 18.80 -9.80
N ALA A 182 1.98 18.27 -10.72
CA ALA A 182 1.37 16.96 -10.55
C ALA A 182 2.43 15.85 -10.46
N ALA A 183 3.43 15.85 -11.35
CA ALA A 183 4.50 14.85 -11.32
C ALA A 183 5.29 14.90 -10.01
N GLN A 184 5.65 16.09 -9.53
CA GLN A 184 6.34 16.28 -8.24
C GLN A 184 5.50 15.80 -7.05
N ALA A 185 4.18 16.07 -7.05
CA ALA A 185 3.27 15.59 -6.02
C ALA A 185 3.21 14.05 -5.97
N LEU A 186 3.14 13.39 -7.13
CA LEU A 186 3.14 11.92 -7.22
C LEU A 186 4.45 11.29 -6.75
N VAL A 187 5.60 11.85 -7.17
CA VAL A 187 6.93 11.44 -6.67
C VAL A 187 7.01 11.60 -5.16
N ARG A 188 6.65 12.79 -4.64
CA ARG A 188 6.74 13.09 -3.22
C ARG A 188 5.83 12.20 -2.37
N LEU A 189 4.66 11.83 -2.88
CA LEU A 189 3.73 10.91 -2.21
C LEU A 189 4.29 9.49 -2.13
N ASN A 190 4.91 9.00 -3.22
CA ASN A 190 5.60 7.72 -3.25
C ASN A 190 6.82 7.69 -2.32
N ASP A 191 7.64 8.75 -2.32
CA ASP A 191 8.82 8.86 -1.44
C ASP A 191 8.47 8.91 0.05
N LEU A 192 7.26 9.38 0.38
CA LEU A 192 6.69 9.34 1.73
C LEU A 192 6.07 7.97 2.08
N GLY A 193 6.20 6.98 1.20
CA GLY A 193 5.77 5.59 1.43
C GLY A 193 4.29 5.32 1.15
N CYS A 194 3.54 6.26 0.59
CA CYS A 194 2.15 6.04 0.17
C CYS A 194 2.06 5.41 -1.23
N GLU A 195 0.91 4.81 -1.54
CA GLU A 195 0.62 4.25 -2.87
C GLU A 195 -0.16 5.27 -3.72
N VAL A 196 0.17 5.34 -5.01
CA VAL A 196 -0.67 5.99 -6.04
C VAL A 196 -1.44 4.91 -6.79
N GLY A 197 -2.77 4.94 -6.67
CA GLY A 197 -3.69 4.06 -7.37
C GLY A 197 -4.32 4.72 -8.60
N ASN A 198 -4.97 3.90 -9.43
CA ASN A 198 -5.68 4.34 -10.63
C ASN A 198 -7.16 4.64 -10.30
N HIS A 199 -7.72 5.77 -10.72
CA HIS A 199 -9.16 6.05 -10.64
C HIS A 199 -9.79 6.37 -11.99
N THR A 200 -9.21 5.87 -13.09
CA THR A 200 -9.46 6.26 -14.50
C THR A 200 -9.06 7.70 -14.84
N TRP A 201 -8.95 8.01 -16.13
CA TRP A 201 -8.49 9.32 -16.59
C TRP A 201 -9.52 10.42 -16.33
N SER A 202 -10.79 10.19 -16.68
CA SER A 202 -11.87 11.20 -16.66
C SER A 202 -13.02 10.91 -15.68
N HIS A 203 -12.91 9.86 -14.86
CA HIS A 203 -13.97 9.38 -13.95
C HIS A 203 -15.33 9.05 -14.64
N PRO A 204 -15.36 8.33 -15.77
CA PRO A 204 -16.62 7.87 -16.36
C PRO A 204 -17.14 6.62 -15.65
N ASN A 205 -18.45 6.41 -15.69
CA ASN A 205 -19.03 5.11 -15.34
C ASN A 205 -18.58 4.06 -16.37
N LEU A 206 -17.70 3.14 -15.97
CA LEU A 206 -17.11 2.14 -16.87
C LEU A 206 -18.13 1.20 -17.51
N HIS A 207 -19.32 1.04 -16.93
CA HIS A 207 -20.40 0.22 -17.50
C HIS A 207 -20.92 0.79 -18.84
N THR A 208 -20.86 2.11 -19.04
CA THR A 208 -21.35 2.74 -20.28
C THR A 208 -20.36 2.63 -21.45
N LEU A 209 -19.10 2.28 -21.16
CA LEU A 209 -17.99 2.27 -22.12
C LEU A 209 -17.84 0.94 -22.86
N THR A 210 -17.31 0.99 -24.08
CA THR A 210 -16.76 -0.19 -24.77
C THR A 210 -15.44 -0.63 -24.12
N ARG A 211 -15.00 -1.87 -24.38
CA ARG A 211 -13.70 -2.37 -23.89
C ARG A 211 -12.56 -1.39 -24.23
N ALA A 212 -12.44 -0.96 -25.48
CA ALA A 212 -11.38 -0.05 -25.93
C ALA A 212 -11.40 1.31 -25.22
N GLN A 213 -12.59 1.86 -24.93
CA GLN A 213 -12.72 3.10 -24.18
C GLN A 213 -12.32 2.92 -22.71
N ALA A 214 -12.71 1.80 -22.08
CA ALA A 214 -12.29 1.48 -20.70
C ALA A 214 -10.77 1.23 -20.60
N GLU A 215 -10.16 0.55 -21.59
CA GLU A 215 -8.69 0.41 -21.66
C GLU A 215 -7.99 1.76 -21.83
N ALA A 216 -8.53 2.66 -22.65
CA ALA A 216 -7.98 4.00 -22.83
C ALA A 216 -8.05 4.83 -21.53
N GLU A 217 -9.17 4.74 -20.81
CA GLU A 217 -9.38 5.43 -19.53
C GLU A 217 -8.43 4.95 -18.43
N ILE A 218 -8.31 3.64 -18.22
CA ILE A 218 -7.42 3.07 -17.21
C ILE A 218 -5.96 3.26 -17.64
N GLY A 219 -5.64 2.97 -18.90
CA GLY A 219 -4.27 3.01 -19.45
C GLY A 219 -3.68 4.42 -19.56
N SER A 220 -4.48 5.45 -19.87
CA SER A 220 -3.98 6.84 -19.93
C SER A 220 -3.55 7.35 -18.57
N LEU A 221 -4.30 7.01 -17.51
CA LEU A 221 -3.91 7.35 -16.15
C LEU A 221 -2.71 6.50 -15.68
N ALA A 222 -2.70 5.20 -16.00
CA ALA A 222 -1.56 4.35 -15.69
C ALA A 222 -0.27 4.90 -16.30
N ALA A 223 -0.32 5.40 -17.54
CA ALA A 223 0.78 6.08 -18.21
C ALA A 223 1.20 7.39 -17.51
N LEU A 224 0.26 8.21 -17.02
CA LEU A 224 0.56 9.45 -16.30
C LEU A 224 1.33 9.16 -15.00
N VAL A 225 0.85 8.22 -14.18
CA VAL A 225 1.50 7.86 -12.93
C VAL A 225 2.84 7.18 -13.19
N SER A 226 2.91 6.25 -14.14
CA SER A 226 4.16 5.53 -14.46
C SER A 226 5.24 6.43 -15.06
N ARG A 227 4.90 7.55 -15.70
CA ARG A 227 5.88 8.57 -16.13
C ARG A 227 6.47 9.35 -14.95
N ALA A 228 5.71 9.57 -13.88
CA ALA A 228 6.19 10.27 -12.69
C ALA A 228 6.99 9.32 -11.77
N ILE A 229 6.50 8.08 -11.58
CA ILE A 229 7.09 7.07 -10.68
C ILE A 229 7.29 5.71 -11.39
N PRO A 230 8.28 5.58 -12.30
CA PRO A 230 8.45 4.38 -13.14
C PRO A 230 8.67 3.06 -12.36
N MET A 231 9.23 3.14 -11.15
CA MET A 231 9.48 1.97 -10.29
C MET A 231 8.25 1.56 -9.47
N ALA A 232 7.20 2.39 -9.43
CA ALA A 232 5.96 2.16 -8.71
C ALA A 232 4.74 2.52 -9.60
N PRO A 233 4.57 1.87 -10.77
CA PRO A 233 3.40 2.06 -11.61
C PRO A 233 2.13 1.65 -10.83
N PRO A 234 0.95 2.25 -11.08
CA PRO A 234 -0.24 1.97 -10.31
C PRO A 234 -0.69 0.52 -10.56
N ARG A 235 -0.87 -0.24 -9.47
CA ARG A 235 -1.24 -1.66 -9.49
C ARG A 235 -2.61 -1.93 -8.87
N THR A 236 -3.29 -0.91 -8.38
CA THR A 236 -4.66 -1.01 -7.87
C THR A 236 -5.56 0.02 -8.57
N LEU A 237 -6.84 -0.31 -8.69
CA LEU A 237 -7.86 0.50 -9.37
C LEU A 237 -9.08 0.66 -8.45
N ALA A 238 -9.43 1.88 -8.06
CA ALA A 238 -10.76 2.15 -7.51
C ALA A 238 -11.73 2.40 -8.67
N LEU A 239 -12.87 1.71 -8.70
CA LEU A 239 -13.88 1.90 -9.75
C LEU A 239 -14.66 3.20 -9.52
N PRO A 240 -14.75 4.11 -10.50
CA PRO A 240 -15.73 5.20 -10.49
C PRO A 240 -17.13 4.65 -10.18
N PHE A 241 -17.78 5.22 -9.16
CA PHE A 241 -19.10 4.80 -8.67
C PHE A 241 -19.21 3.33 -8.19
N GLY A 242 -18.09 2.59 -8.08
CA GLY A 242 -18.11 1.14 -7.86
C GLY A 242 -18.59 0.32 -9.08
N ALA A 243 -18.79 0.95 -10.24
CA ALA A 243 -19.48 0.33 -11.38
C ALA A 243 -18.55 -0.55 -12.23
N HIS A 244 -18.90 -1.83 -12.38
CA HIS A 244 -18.16 -2.75 -13.24
C HIS A 244 -18.38 -2.45 -14.74
N PRO A 245 -17.31 -2.52 -15.56
CA PRO A 245 -17.43 -2.48 -17.02
C PRO A 245 -18.17 -3.71 -17.55
N ARG A 246 -18.78 -3.56 -18.74
CA ARG A 246 -19.44 -4.68 -19.46
C ARG A 246 -18.50 -5.83 -19.81
N ASP A 247 -17.19 -5.57 -19.90
CA ASP A 247 -16.15 -6.58 -20.04
C ASP A 247 -15.25 -6.55 -18.78
N PRO A 248 -15.48 -7.44 -17.80
CA PRO A 248 -14.65 -7.49 -16.58
C PRO A 248 -13.18 -7.80 -16.84
N GLY A 249 -12.84 -8.43 -17.97
CA GLY A 249 -11.45 -8.75 -18.35
C GLY A 249 -10.59 -7.50 -18.57
N VAL A 250 -11.21 -6.35 -18.81
CA VAL A 250 -10.54 -5.04 -18.92
C VAL A 250 -9.96 -4.56 -17.59
N LEU A 251 -10.48 -5.04 -16.45
CA LEU A 251 -10.05 -4.61 -15.13
C LEU A 251 -8.67 -5.17 -14.76
N ALA A 252 -8.41 -6.43 -15.09
CA ALA A 252 -7.16 -7.10 -14.72
C ALA A 252 -5.95 -6.61 -15.54
N ARG A 253 -6.14 -6.37 -16.85
CA ARG A 253 -5.11 -5.89 -17.78
C ARG A 253 -5.71 -5.34 -19.07
N GLY A 254 -5.00 -4.43 -19.72
CA GLY A 254 -5.35 -3.86 -21.01
C GLY A 254 -4.33 -2.84 -21.49
N GLY A 255 -4.62 -2.15 -22.60
CA GLY A 255 -3.75 -1.16 -23.20
C GLY A 255 -2.54 -1.76 -23.93
N ALA A 256 -1.72 -0.89 -24.53
CA ALA A 256 -0.55 -1.29 -25.30
C ALA A 256 0.58 -0.26 -25.20
N GLY A 257 1.82 -0.69 -25.35
CA GLY A 257 3.00 0.19 -25.26
C GLY A 257 2.99 1.02 -23.97
N GLY A 258 3.11 2.35 -24.10
CA GLY A 258 3.14 3.27 -22.97
C GLY A 258 1.85 3.41 -22.15
N THR A 259 0.74 2.80 -22.57
CA THR A 259 -0.54 2.78 -21.81
C THR A 259 -0.91 1.38 -21.31
N ALA A 260 -0.05 0.38 -21.49
CA ALA A 260 -0.28 -0.96 -20.95
C ALA A 260 -0.34 -0.96 -19.42
N TYR A 261 -1.32 -1.66 -18.84
CA TYR A 261 -1.51 -1.73 -17.39
C TYR A 261 -1.85 -3.13 -16.91
N ARG A 262 -1.61 -3.38 -15.61
CA ARG A 262 -2.01 -4.62 -14.92
C ARG A 262 -2.37 -4.36 -13.47
N ASN A 263 -3.65 -4.50 -13.15
CA ASN A 263 -4.13 -4.37 -11.77
C ASN A 263 -3.98 -5.71 -11.02
N LEU A 264 -3.63 -5.62 -9.74
CA LEU A 264 -3.63 -6.68 -8.74
C LEU A 264 -4.79 -6.54 -7.76
N GLY A 265 -5.33 -5.33 -7.62
CA GLY A 265 -6.48 -5.00 -6.79
C GLY A 265 -7.48 -4.13 -7.55
N VAL A 266 -8.76 -4.43 -7.42
CA VAL A 266 -9.85 -3.55 -7.88
C VAL A 266 -10.81 -3.34 -6.71
N LEU A 267 -11.14 -2.09 -6.42
CA LEU A 267 -11.85 -1.68 -5.22
C LEU A 267 -13.23 -1.10 -5.61
N LEU A 268 -14.26 -1.56 -4.91
CA LEU A 268 -15.65 -1.20 -5.12
C LEU A 268 -16.04 0.07 -4.36
N VAL A 269 -17.30 0.47 -4.45
CA VAL A 269 -17.89 1.50 -3.56
C VAL A 269 -18.28 0.89 -2.20
N GLY A 270 -18.63 1.73 -1.23
CA GLY A 270 -18.89 1.32 0.14
C GLY A 270 -20.03 0.30 0.33
N ALA A 271 -19.78 -0.74 1.11
CA ALA A 271 -20.76 -1.71 1.61
C ALA A 271 -20.31 -2.36 2.94
N GLU A 272 -19.19 -3.10 2.94
CA GLU A 272 -18.68 -3.85 4.10
C GLU A 272 -17.13 -3.92 4.18
N PRO A 273 -16.54 -4.39 5.31
CA PRO A 273 -15.11 -4.66 5.39
C PRO A 273 -14.72 -5.81 4.44
N SER A 274 -13.49 -5.77 3.91
CA SER A 274 -12.99 -6.83 3.05
C SER A 274 -12.68 -8.11 3.82
N HIS A 275 -12.79 -9.26 3.15
CA HIS A 275 -12.19 -10.50 3.64
C HIS A 275 -10.67 -10.37 3.71
N SER A 276 -10.03 -11.08 4.65
CA SER A 276 -8.57 -11.27 4.63
C SER A 276 -8.11 -11.78 3.27
N PRO A 277 -6.97 -11.34 2.72
CA PRO A 277 -6.46 -11.86 1.45
C PRO A 277 -6.02 -13.33 1.55
N PHE A 278 -6.01 -13.92 2.76
CA PHE A 278 -5.82 -15.35 3.01
C PHE A 278 -7.13 -16.16 3.10
N HIS A 279 -8.30 -15.50 3.13
CA HIS A 279 -9.61 -16.13 3.17
C HIS A 279 -10.05 -16.56 1.75
N PRO A 280 -10.70 -17.73 1.57
CA PRO A 280 -11.10 -18.21 0.24
C PRO A 280 -12.14 -17.31 -0.46
N GLY A 281 -12.94 -16.55 0.30
CA GLY A 281 -13.90 -15.57 -0.22
C GLY A 281 -13.31 -14.18 -0.52
N PHE A 282 -11.99 -14.01 -0.55
CA PHE A 282 -11.38 -12.76 -0.98
C PHE A 282 -11.24 -12.71 -2.50
N ASP A 283 -11.99 -11.83 -3.15
CA ASP A 283 -11.80 -11.49 -4.56
C ASP A 283 -10.91 -10.24 -4.69
N PRO A 284 -9.67 -10.36 -5.21
CA PRO A 284 -8.82 -9.20 -5.47
C PRO A 284 -9.39 -8.25 -6.54
N MET A 285 -10.31 -8.70 -7.40
CA MET A 285 -10.94 -7.89 -8.45
C MET A 285 -12.29 -7.29 -8.03
N ALA A 286 -12.71 -7.48 -6.78
CA ALA A 286 -13.96 -6.97 -6.22
C ALA A 286 -13.85 -6.70 -4.71
N ILE A 287 -12.87 -5.88 -4.30
CA ILE A 287 -12.57 -5.59 -2.89
C ILE A 287 -13.61 -4.58 -2.36
N PRO A 288 -14.49 -4.96 -1.40
CA PRO A 288 -15.44 -4.03 -0.83
C PRO A 288 -14.75 -3.04 0.11
N ARG A 289 -15.38 -1.89 0.32
CA ARG A 289 -14.90 -0.81 1.17
C ARG A 289 -15.96 -0.37 2.16
N ILE A 290 -15.55 0.39 3.17
CA ILE A 290 -16.42 1.07 4.12
C ILE A 290 -16.40 2.56 3.78
N ARG A 291 -17.57 3.21 3.62
CA ARG A 291 -17.62 4.67 3.42
C ARG A 291 -17.23 5.39 4.71
N CYS A 292 -16.39 6.41 4.57
CA CYS A 292 -16.05 7.37 5.62
C CYS A 292 -16.55 8.76 5.20
N SER A 293 -17.36 9.39 6.04
CA SER A 293 -17.84 10.76 5.88
C SER A 293 -17.96 11.43 7.24
N SER A 294 -18.10 12.76 7.31
CA SER A 294 -18.44 13.45 8.57
C SER A 294 -19.92 13.36 8.94
N ARG A 295 -20.61 12.29 8.54
CA ARG A 295 -21.99 11.95 8.91
C ARG A 295 -21.99 10.51 9.39
N ASP A 296 -22.64 10.25 10.52
CA ASP A 296 -22.91 8.86 10.91
C ASP A 296 -24.06 8.29 10.06
N GLY A 297 -23.89 7.06 9.60
CA GLY A 297 -24.84 6.36 8.74
C GLY A 297 -24.73 4.85 8.89
N GLU A 298 -25.78 4.14 8.49
CA GLU A 298 -25.72 2.68 8.34
C GLU A 298 -24.63 2.31 7.32
N LEU A 299 -23.88 1.25 7.61
CA LEU A 299 -22.77 0.75 6.77
C LEU A 299 -21.56 1.72 6.61
N GLU A 300 -21.50 2.83 7.35
CA GLU A 300 -20.33 3.71 7.38
C GLU A 300 -19.29 3.30 8.46
N PHE A 301 -18.19 4.05 8.52
CA PHE A 301 -17.06 3.88 9.46
C PHE A 301 -17.51 3.51 10.88
N THR A 302 -18.33 4.36 11.51
CA THR A 302 -18.79 4.17 12.89
C THR A 302 -19.51 2.83 13.04
N TYR A 303 -20.47 2.53 12.16
CA TYR A 303 -21.27 1.29 12.18
C TYR A 303 -20.40 0.03 12.12
N TRP A 304 -19.44 -0.01 11.20
CA TRP A 304 -18.62 -1.20 10.98
C TRP A 304 -17.55 -1.41 12.04
N LEU A 305 -16.87 -0.35 12.49
CA LEU A 305 -15.89 -0.49 13.58
C LEU A 305 -16.59 -0.88 14.89
N ASP A 306 -17.77 -0.34 15.17
CA ASP A 306 -18.61 -0.76 16.29
C ASP A 306 -18.96 -2.25 16.26
N ARG A 307 -19.37 -2.74 15.09
CA ARG A 307 -19.72 -4.15 14.88
C ARG A 307 -18.49 -5.07 15.05
N LEU A 308 -17.33 -4.64 14.58
CA LEU A 308 -16.06 -5.36 14.71
C LEU A 308 -15.50 -5.31 16.15
N ALA A 309 -15.68 -4.19 16.87
CA ALA A 309 -15.31 -4.05 18.28
C ALA A 309 -16.17 -4.95 19.18
N ARG A 310 -17.49 -5.02 18.93
CA ARG A 310 -18.41 -5.93 19.64
C ARG A 310 -18.23 -7.41 19.27
N ARG A 311 -17.54 -7.72 18.15
CA ARG A 311 -17.36 -9.09 17.64
C ARG A 311 -15.92 -9.28 17.17
N THR A 312 -14.96 -9.18 18.09
CA THR A 312 -13.52 -9.26 17.80
C THR A 312 -13.09 -10.52 17.06
N ALA A 313 -13.80 -11.65 17.24
CA ALA A 313 -13.60 -12.89 16.48
C ALA A 313 -13.78 -12.71 14.95
N LEU A 314 -14.54 -11.70 14.50
CA LEU A 314 -14.67 -11.36 13.08
C LEU A 314 -13.47 -10.58 12.53
N LYS A 315 -12.69 -9.88 13.36
CA LYS A 315 -11.54 -9.08 12.91
C LYS A 315 -10.39 -9.98 12.45
N PHE A 316 -9.65 -9.56 11.43
CA PHE A 316 -8.29 -10.06 11.25
C PHE A 316 -7.46 -9.65 12.46
N ILE A 317 -6.67 -10.56 13.01
CA ILE A 317 -5.71 -10.26 14.08
C ILE A 317 -4.38 -10.92 13.71
N ALA A 318 -3.33 -10.10 13.55
CA ALA A 318 -1.99 -10.58 13.23
C ALA A 318 -1.46 -11.49 14.37
N GLY A 319 -0.93 -12.65 14.01
CA GLY A 319 -0.22 -13.53 14.95
C GLY A 319 1.26 -13.19 15.03
N GLY A 320 1.93 -13.61 16.10
CA GLY A 320 3.40 -13.60 16.17
C GLY A 320 4.00 -14.47 15.06
N ASN A 321 5.01 -13.98 14.34
CA ASN A 321 5.62 -14.72 13.22
C ASN A 321 6.09 -16.12 13.64
N SER A 322 5.27 -17.12 13.32
CA SER A 322 5.63 -18.51 13.13
C SER A 322 5.02 -18.92 11.81
N ILE A 323 5.87 -19.35 10.89
CA ILE A 323 5.47 -20.31 9.88
C ILE A 323 5.14 -21.58 10.67
N GLY A 324 3.85 -21.73 10.97
CA GLY A 324 3.29 -22.82 11.74
C GLY A 324 1.98 -23.17 11.08
N VAL A 325 2.05 -24.06 10.09
CA VAL A 325 0.87 -24.65 9.46
C VAL A 325 0.22 -25.54 10.51
N ALA A 326 -0.69 -24.96 11.29
CA ALA A 326 -1.57 -25.73 12.13
C ALA A 326 -2.56 -26.44 11.20
N ASN A 327 -2.27 -27.70 10.85
CA ASN A 327 -3.21 -28.64 10.26
C ASN A 327 -4.30 -28.97 11.30
N GLY A 328 -5.14 -27.99 11.61
CA GLY A 328 -6.36 -28.15 12.40
C GLY A 328 -7.48 -28.49 11.44
N ILE A 329 -7.81 -29.78 11.31
CA ILE A 329 -9.07 -30.21 10.71
C ILE A 329 -10.19 -29.72 11.62
N PHE A 330 -10.79 -28.59 11.26
CA PHE A 330 -12.03 -28.12 11.89
C PHE A 330 -13.20 -28.59 11.04
N GLN A 331 -14.05 -29.44 11.61
CA GLN A 331 -15.29 -29.83 10.95
C GLN A 331 -16.21 -28.62 10.82
N SER A 332 -16.77 -28.43 9.64
CA SER A 332 -17.68 -27.33 9.33
C SER A 332 -18.95 -27.42 10.17
N PRO A 333 -19.34 -26.37 10.93
CA PRO A 333 -20.74 -26.20 11.29
C PRO A 333 -21.50 -25.86 10.00
N VAL A 334 -22.54 -26.64 9.70
CA VAL A 334 -23.46 -26.37 8.60
C VAL A 334 -24.24 -25.11 8.93
N TRP A 335 -24.04 -24.04 8.17
CA TRP A 335 -24.91 -22.87 8.22
C TRP A 335 -26.06 -23.08 7.23
N GLU A 336 -27.25 -23.43 7.74
CA GLU A 336 -28.49 -23.23 6.99
C GLU A 336 -28.74 -21.72 6.87
N LEU A 337 -28.17 -21.14 5.82
CA LEU A 337 -28.56 -19.81 5.35
C LEU A 337 -29.89 -19.94 4.62
N GLY A 338 -30.97 -19.60 5.31
CA GLY A 338 -32.27 -19.35 4.68
C GLY A 338 -32.09 -18.35 3.53
N ALA A 339 -32.66 -18.68 2.37
CA ALA A 339 -32.31 -18.02 1.11
C ALA A 339 -32.72 -16.53 1.07
N CYS A 340 -31.73 -15.66 1.04
CA CYS A 340 -31.76 -14.34 0.41
C CYS A 340 -30.35 -14.06 -0.14
N THR A 341 -30.05 -14.66 -1.30
CA THR A 341 -28.81 -14.41 -2.02
C THR A 341 -28.80 -12.98 -2.54
N GLY A 342 -27.83 -12.18 -2.09
CA GLY A 342 -27.69 -10.80 -2.56
C GLY A 342 -27.25 -10.74 -4.02
N PHE A 343 -28.10 -10.14 -4.86
CA PHE A 343 -27.70 -9.40 -6.07
C PHE A 343 -28.75 -8.34 -6.43
N ASP A 344 -30.04 -8.59 -6.15
CA ASP A 344 -31.15 -7.73 -6.58
C ASP A 344 -31.40 -6.47 -5.74
N CYS A 345 -30.81 -6.33 -4.55
CA CYS A 345 -31.14 -5.22 -3.64
C CYS A 345 -30.31 -3.93 -3.84
N VAL A 346 -29.39 -3.91 -4.82
CA VAL A 346 -28.55 -2.73 -5.12
C VAL A 346 -28.97 -2.03 -6.42
N GLU A 347 -29.47 -2.74 -7.44
CA GLU A 347 -29.85 -2.10 -8.72
C GLU A 347 -31.12 -1.23 -8.61
N GLU A 348 -32.14 -1.61 -7.82
CA GLU A 348 -33.42 -0.89 -7.80
C GLU A 348 -33.35 0.52 -7.21
N ARG A 349 -32.32 0.85 -6.41
CA ARG A 349 -32.22 2.16 -5.73
C ARG A 349 -31.45 3.22 -6.51
N TRP A 350 -30.80 2.87 -7.62
CA TRP A 350 -30.05 3.81 -8.48
C TRP A 350 -30.76 4.14 -9.81
N ARG A 351 -32.06 3.83 -9.94
CA ARG A 351 -32.92 4.19 -11.07
C ARG A 351 -33.96 5.29 -10.76
N ARG A 352 -33.69 6.17 -9.78
CA ARG A 352 -34.47 7.39 -9.51
C ARG A 352 -33.56 8.56 -9.19
#